data_AF-A0A6G3LMM0-F1
#
_entry.id   AF-A0A6G3LMM0-F1
#
_cell.length_a   1.000
_cell.length_b   1.000
_cell.length_c   1.000
_cell.angle_alpha   90.00
_cell.angle_beta   90.00
_cell.angle_gamma   90.00
#
_symmetry.space_group_name_H-M   'P 1'
#
loop_
_entity.id
_entity.type
_entity.pdbx_description
1 polymer ?
#
loop_
_entity_poly.entity_id
_entity_poly.type
_entity_poly.pdbx_seq_one_letter_code
_entity_poly.pdbx_strand_id
1 'polypeptide(L)' 'MDKTILIATKNRHKIQEMAPILETYGYKLQPADLPKIEIQADTLQEIVAYAARHIPALDKPVIIEDAGLFVKAL' A
#
# COMPACT_ATOMS: atom_id res chain seq x y z
N MET A 1 17.15 15.40 -1.90
CA MET A 1 15.86 15.09 -1.25
C MET A 1 15.82 13.59 -1.01
N ASP A 2 15.40 13.16 0.19
CA ASP A 2 15.09 11.74 0.43
C ASP A 2 13.93 11.36 -0.52
N LYS A 3 14.14 10.34 -1.35
CA LYS A 3 13.14 9.81 -2.30
C LYS A 3 12.60 8.45 -1.86
N THR A 4 12.67 8.15 -0.56
CA THR A 4 12.07 6.95 0.00
C THR A 4 10.56 7.11 0.17
N ILE A 5 9.82 6.11 -0.29
CA ILE A 5 8.39 5.94 -0.04
C ILE A 5 8.20 4.65 0.75
N LEU A 6 7.40 4.73 1.81
CA LEU A 6 7.05 3.58 2.64
C LEU A 6 5.90 2.79 1.99
N ILE A 7 5.85 1.47 2.19
CA ILE A 7 4.70 0.64 1.83
C ILE A 7 4.23 -0.18 3.03
N ALA A 8 2.94 -0.04 3.37
CA ALA A 8 2.32 -0.74 4.48
C ALA A 8 1.78 -2.10 4.02
N THR A 9 2.68 -3.06 3.80
CA THR A 9 2.32 -4.44 3.42
C THR A 9 3.29 -5.46 3.99
N LYS A 10 2.75 -6.62 4.37
CA LYS A 10 3.55 -7.80 4.73
C LYS A 10 3.78 -8.74 3.53
N ASN A 11 3.08 -8.50 2.40
CA ASN A 11 3.25 -9.29 1.19
C ASN A 11 4.52 -8.85 0.45
N ARG A 12 5.57 -9.68 0.51
CA ARG A 12 6.85 -9.41 -0.15
C ARG A 12 6.75 -9.37 -1.67
N HIS A 13 5.80 -10.08 -2.28
CA HIS A 13 5.63 -10.08 -3.74
C HIS A 13 5.15 -8.71 -4.25
N LYS A 14 4.26 -8.04 -3.51
CA LYS A 14 3.84 -6.65 -3.83
C LYS A 14 5.03 -5.70 -3.89
N ILE A 15 5.99 -5.84 -2.96
CA ILE A 15 7.21 -5.03 -2.95
C ILE A 15 8.08 -5.34 -4.16
N GLN A 16 8.26 -6.63 -4.49
CA GLN A 16 9.05 -7.08 -5.63
C GLN A 16 8.47 -6.58 -6.97
N GLU A 17 7.16 -6.47 -7.08
CA GLU A 17 6.47 -5.94 -8.26
C GLU A 17 6.57 -4.42 -8.37
N MET A 18 6.36 -3.70 -7.26
CA MET A 18 6.28 -2.23 -7.25
C MET A 18 7.65 -1.54 -7.25
N ALA A 19 8.66 -2.12 -6.57
CA ALA A 19 9.96 -1.47 -6.40
C ALA A 19 10.66 -1.16 -7.73
N PRO A 20 10.76 -2.09 -8.70
CA PRO A 20 11.40 -1.80 -9.99
C PRO A 20 10.69 -0.68 -10.76
N ILE A 21 9.35 -0.60 -10.67
CA ILE A 21 8.56 0.45 -11.31
C ILE A 21 8.92 1.81 -10.71
N LEU A 22 8.90 1.93 -9.38
CA LEU A 22 9.22 3.18 -8.68
C LEU A 22 10.68 3.62 -8.87
N GLU A 23 11.61 2.67 -8.96
CA GLU A 23 13.02 2.94 -9.24
C GLU A 23 13.22 3.63 -10.60
N THR A 24 12.39 3.33 -11.61
CA THR A 24 12.45 4.05 -12.91
C THR A 24 12.14 5.54 -12.80
N TYR A 25 11.41 5.95 -11.76
CA TYR A 25 11.12 7.36 -11.43
C TYR A 25 12.09 7.93 -10.37
N GLY A 26 13.06 7.14 -9.94
CA GLY A 26 14.06 7.50 -8.94
C GLY A 26 13.58 7.44 -7.49
N TYR A 27 12.48 6.72 -7.20
CA TYR A 27 12.01 6.49 -5.83
C TYR A 27 12.48 5.14 -5.31
N LYS A 28 12.78 5.07 -4.01
CA LYS A 28 13.09 3.82 -3.31
C LYS A 28 11.91 3.37 -2.48
N LEU A 29 11.43 2.15 -2.70
CA LEU A 29 10.35 1.57 -1.90
C LEU A 29 10.92 0.88 -0.67
N GLN A 30 10.38 1.18 0.52
CA GLN A 30 10.78 0.54 1.78
C GLN A 30 9.55 -0.04 2.50
N PRO A 31 9.57 -1.32 2.92
CA PRO A 31 8.50 -1.85 3.76
C PRO A 31 8.46 -1.14 5.10
N ALA A 32 7.25 -0.82 5.56
CA ALA A 32 6.99 -0.34 6.90
C ALA A 32 6.12 -1.35 7.64
N ASP A 33 6.56 -1.76 8.83
CA ASP A 33 5.75 -2.60 9.71
C ASP A 33 4.72 -1.73 10.43
N LEU A 34 3.65 -1.43 9.70
CA LEU A 34 2.53 -0.63 10.17
C LEU A 34 1.31 -1.54 10.36
N PRO A 35 0.54 -1.36 11.44
CA PRO A 35 -0.72 -2.07 11.60
C PRO A 35 -1.69 -1.61 10.50
N LYS A 36 -1.92 -2.46 9.51
CA LYS A 36 -2.93 -2.24 8.46
C LYS A 36 -4.25 -2.86 8.94
N ILE A 37 -5.26 -2.02 9.17
CA ILE A 37 -6.61 -2.48 9.47
C ILE A 37 -7.35 -2.67 8.15
N GLU A 38 -7.74 -3.90 7.84
CA GLU A 38 -8.57 -4.23 6.68
C GLU A 38 -10.00 -4.49 7.16
N ILE A 39 -10.89 -3.53 6.85
CA ILE A 39 -12.31 -3.65 7.14
C ILE A 39 -13.01 -4.54 6.10
N GLN A 40 -14.12 -5.16 6.49
CA GLN A 40 -15.05 -5.68 5.49
C GLN A 40 -15.83 -4.51 4.88
N ALA A 41 -15.77 -4.39 3.56
CA ALA A 41 -16.46 -3.37 2.78
C ALA A 41 -16.73 -3.89 1.37
N ASP A 42 -17.64 -3.24 0.65
CA ASP A 42 -18.03 -3.65 -0.71
C ASP A 42 -17.02 -3.21 -1.78
N THR A 43 -16.14 -2.26 -1.44
CA THR A 43 -15.18 -1.67 -2.39
C THR A 43 -13.76 -1.64 -1.84
N LEU A 44 -12.77 -1.87 -2.72
CA LEU A 44 -11.35 -1.74 -2.36
C LEU A 44 -11.00 -0.32 -1.91
N GLN A 45 -11.67 0.69 -2.48
CA GLN A 45 -11.48 2.09 -2.14
C GLN A 45 -11.81 2.36 -0.67
N GLU A 46 -12.90 1.79 -0.15
CA GLU A 46 -13.27 1.94 1.26
C GLU A 46 -12.26 1.25 2.17
N ILE A 47 -11.78 0.06 1.81
CA ILE A 47 -10.77 -0.68 2.57
C ILE A 47 -9.47 0.14 2.66
N VAL A 48 -8.96 0.62 1.53
CA VAL A 48 -7.71 1.39 1.46
C VAL A 48 -7.86 2.74 2.17
N ALA A 49 -8.97 3.46 1.98
CA ALA A 49 -9.21 4.74 2.64
C ALA A 49 -9.35 4.59 4.16
N TYR A 50 -10.00 3.52 4.62
CA TYR A 50 -10.07 3.22 6.04
C TYR A 50 -8.68 2.92 6.61
N ALA A 51 -7.92 2.03 5.98
CA ALA A 51 -6.56 1.70 6.39
C ALA A 51 -5.67 2.96 6.46
N ALA A 52 -5.74 3.84 5.44
CA ALA A 52 -4.95 5.06 5.35
C ALA A 52 -5.22 6.04 6.50
N ARG A 53 -6.49 6.20 6.89
CA ARG A 53 -6.87 7.06 8.02
C ARG A 53 -6.38 6.55 9.37
N HIS A 54 -6.06 5.26 9.48
CA HIS A 54 -5.62 4.62 10.72
C HIS A 54 -4.11 4.41 10.79
N ILE A 55 -3.37 4.78 9.74
CA ILE A 55 -1.91 4.84 9.82
C ILE A 55 -1.51 6.07 10.64
N PRO A 56 -0.60 5.92 11.63
CA PRO A 56 -0.08 7.06 12.38
C PRO A 56 0.62 8.06 11.46
N ALA A 57 0.72 9.32 11.87
CA ALA A 57 1.51 10.30 11.12
C ALA A 57 2.98 9.84 11.02
N LEU A 58 3.54 9.88 9.81
CA LEU A 58 4.92 9.51 9.51
C LEU A 58 5.66 10.70 8.91
N ASP A 59 6.98 10.69 9.03
CA ASP A 59 7.89 11.65 8.41
C ASP A 59 8.07 11.43 6.90
N LYS A 60 7.55 10.31 6.38
CA LYS A 60 7.67 9.89 4.99
C LYS A 60 6.30 9.54 4.39
N PRO A 61 6.11 9.75 3.08
CA PRO A 61 4.90 9.30 2.41
C PRO A 61 4.79 7.77 2.49
N VAL A 62 3.55 7.29 2.61
CA VAL A 62 3.22 5.87 2.71
C VAL A 62 2.23 5.48 1.62
N ILE A 63 2.46 4.33 1.01
CA ILE A 63 1.55 3.68 0.08
C ILE A 63 0.79 2.60 0.83
N ILE A 64 -0.53 2.59 0.63
CA ILE A 64 -1.41 1.49 0.96
C ILE A 64 -2.06 1.01 -0.32
N GLU A 65 -2.14 -0.30 -0.48
CA GLU A 65 -2.75 -0.91 -1.63
C GLU A 65 -3.56 -2.14 -1.20
N ASP A 66 -4.59 -2.41 -1.98
CA ASP A 66 -5.41 -3.62 -1.91
C ASP A 66 -5.90 -4.00 -3.31
N ALA A 67 -6.12 -5.30 -3.53
CA ALA A 67 -6.51 -5.86 -4.82
C ALA A 67 -7.46 -7.04 -4.64
N GLY A 68 -8.37 -7.23 -5.60
CA GLY A 68 -9.36 -8.29 -5.57
C GLY A 68 -9.70 -8.82 -6.96
N LEU A 69 -10.24 -10.04 -7.02
CA LEU A 69 -10.79 -10.63 -8.24
C LEU A 69 -12.30 -10.44 -8.23
N PHE A 70 -12.83 -9.73 -9.23
CA PHE A 70 -14.26 -9.45 -9.36
C PHE A 70 -14.82 -10.19 -10.57
N VAL A 71 -15.70 -11.15 -10.32
CA VAL A 71 -16.37 -11.92 -11.36
C VAL A 71 -17.82 -11.45 -11.40
N LYS A 72 -18.23 -10.81 -12.49
CA LYS A 72 -19.57 -10.19 -12.63
C LYS A 72 -20.76 -11.13 -12.40
N ALA A 73 -20.55 -12.44 -12.57
CA ALA A 73 -21.60 -13.45 -12.38
C ALA A 73 -21.72 -13.96 -10.93
N LEU A 74 -20.77 -13.61 -10.07
CA LEU A 74 -20.77 -13.87 -8.62
C LEU A 74 -21.14 -12.58 -7.88
#